data_AF-A0A157STU4-F1
#
_entry.id   AF-A0A157STU4-F1
#
_cell.length_a   1.000
_cell.length_b   1.000
_cell.length_c   1.000
_cell.angle_alpha   90.00
_cell.angle_beta   90.00
_cell.angle_gamma   90.00
#
_symmetry.space_group_name_H-M   'P 1'
#
loop_
_entity.id
_entity.type
_entity.pdbx_description
1 polymer ?
#
loop_
_entity_poly.entity_id
_entity_poly.type
_entity_poly.pdbx_seq_one_letter_code
_entity_poly.pdbx_strand_id
1 'polypeptide(L)'
;MAKYQVVRPWHGVKKGAVLTLDRVHPALAANVMEITDDSRLGHVTVDVSTIATEQAERIIAEAKETIDTMVSAARTEADEIVLAAHEEAGRIRAGATAGEAGGTLTPATPDATAAKRGRPPKVGSSSE
;
A
#
# COMPACT_ATOMS: atom_id res chain seq x y z
N MET A 1 -40.31 41.84 6.56
CA MET A 1 -40.93 41.45 5.27
C MET A 1 -41.03 39.94 5.24
N ALA A 2 -42.20 39.39 4.95
CA ALA A 2 -42.42 37.94 4.91
C ALA A 2 -41.91 37.34 3.60
N LYS A 3 -41.47 36.08 3.65
CA LYS A 3 -41.01 35.32 2.49
C LYS A 3 -42.08 34.35 2.05
N TYR A 4 -42.30 34.26 0.75
CA TYR A 4 -43.30 33.38 0.17
C TYR A 4 -42.70 32.53 -0.94
N GLN A 5 -43.05 31.25 -0.97
CA GLN A 5 -42.71 30.33 -2.06
C GLN A 5 -43.85 30.26 -3.06
N VAL A 6 -43.50 30.26 -4.35
CA VAL A 6 -44.48 30.09 -5.43
C VAL A 6 -44.87 28.62 -5.57
N VAL A 7 -46.14 28.31 -5.31
CA VAL A 7 -46.72 26.97 -5.44
C VAL A 7 -47.36 26.77 -6.81
N ARG A 8 -47.98 27.81 -7.37
CA ARG A 8 -48.55 27.81 -8.72
C ARG A 8 -47.85 28.87 -9.58
N PRO A 9 -47.22 28.50 -10.72
CA PRO A 9 -46.53 29.46 -11.56
C PRO A 9 -47.49 30.44 -12.25
N TRP A 10 -46.98 31.63 -12.59
CA TRP A 10 -47.70 32.63 -13.39
C TRP A 10 -46.70 33.38 -14.30
N HIS A 11 -47.18 34.37 -15.05
CA HIS A 11 -46.38 35.13 -16.02
C HIS A 11 -45.02 35.58 -15.46
N GLY A 12 -43.95 34.97 -15.98
CA GLY A 12 -42.56 35.28 -15.63
C GLY A 12 -42.06 34.66 -14.32
N VAL A 13 -42.90 33.97 -13.54
CA VAL A 13 -42.54 33.42 -12.22
C VAL A 13 -42.70 31.91 -12.18
N LYS A 14 -41.60 31.22 -11.89
CA LYS A 14 -41.53 29.75 -11.85
C LYS A 14 -41.98 29.20 -10.49
N LYS A 15 -42.51 27.98 -10.50
CA LYS A 15 -42.79 27.20 -9.27
C LYS A 15 -41.49 27.05 -8.46
N GLY A 16 -41.59 27.22 -7.14
CA GLY A 16 -40.47 27.16 -6.21
C GLY A 16 -39.68 28.46 -6.03
N ALA A 17 -39.96 29.50 -6.83
CA ALA A 17 -39.34 30.82 -6.65
C ALA A 17 -39.71 31.40 -5.28
N VAL A 18 -38.75 32.09 -4.64
CA VAL A 18 -38.94 32.74 -3.35
C VAL A 18 -39.07 34.24 -3.54
N LEU A 19 -40.19 34.80 -3.09
CA LEU A 19 -40.51 36.22 -3.18
C LEU A 19 -40.49 36.82 -1.78
N THR A 20 -39.95 38.03 -1.65
CA THR A 20 -40.05 38.83 -0.42
C THR A 20 -41.12 39.88 -0.65
N LEU A 21 -42.23 39.78 0.08
CA LEU A 21 -43.38 40.67 -0.08
C LEU A 21 -43.73 41.31 1.26
N ASP A 22 -44.11 42.58 1.22
CA ASP A 22 -44.61 43.28 2.41
C ASP A 22 -46.07 42.89 2.71
N ARG A 23 -46.89 42.74 1.66
CA ARG A 23 -48.25 42.23 1.72
C ARG A 23 -48.57 41.40 0.48
N VAL A 24 -49.25 40.26 0.65
CA VAL A 24 -49.73 39.44 -0.47
C VAL A 24 -51.02 40.03 -1.03
N HIS A 25 -51.05 40.28 -2.34
CA HIS A 25 -52.26 40.71 -3.04
C HIS A 25 -53.25 39.54 -3.16
N PRO A 26 -54.58 39.76 -3.06
CA PRO A 26 -55.59 38.68 -3.15
C PRO A 26 -55.44 37.79 -4.39
N ALA A 27 -55.05 38.35 -5.52
CA ALA A 27 -54.82 37.60 -6.77
C ALA A 27 -53.63 36.62 -6.70
N LEU A 28 -52.65 36.86 -5.81
CA LEU A 28 -51.45 36.04 -5.66
C LEU A 28 -51.56 35.04 -4.50
N ALA A 29 -52.52 35.22 -3.59
CA ALA A 29 -52.68 34.39 -2.39
C ALA A 29 -52.84 32.90 -2.71
N ALA A 30 -53.52 32.54 -3.80
CA ALA A 30 -53.67 31.15 -4.22
C ALA A 30 -52.40 30.54 -4.84
N ASN A 31 -51.44 31.38 -5.22
CA ASN A 31 -50.24 30.97 -5.94
C ASN A 31 -49.00 30.92 -5.06
N VAL A 32 -49.07 31.49 -3.86
CA VAL A 32 -47.94 31.58 -2.94
C VAL A 32 -48.25 30.95 -1.59
N MET A 33 -47.22 30.41 -0.94
CA MET A 33 -47.27 29.85 0.40
C MET A 33 -46.24 30.55 1.26
N GLU A 34 -46.62 31.00 2.45
CA GLU A 34 -45.66 31.64 3.36
C GLU A 34 -44.61 30.64 3.81
N ILE A 35 -43.34 31.02 3.70
CA ILE A 35 -42.22 30.24 4.23
C ILE A 35 -42.02 30.69 5.66
N THR A 36 -42.77 30.11 6.59
CA THR A 36 -42.41 30.15 8.01
C THR A 36 -41.12 29.34 8.15
N ASP A 37 -40.16 29.75 9.00
CA ASP A 37 -38.90 29.01 9.20
C ASP A 37 -39.11 27.52 9.53
N ASP A 38 -40.27 27.20 10.11
CA ASP A 38 -40.74 25.86 10.47
C ASP A 38 -41.22 25.01 9.27
N SER A 39 -41.55 25.63 8.13
CA SER A 39 -42.04 24.92 6.93
C SER A 39 -40.92 24.23 6.11
N ARG A 40 -39.68 24.24 6.62
CA ARG A 40 -38.61 23.33 6.20
C ARG A 40 -38.84 21.87 6.63
N LEU A 41 -39.92 21.57 7.35
CA LEU A 41 -40.35 20.22 7.77
C LEU A 41 -40.83 19.30 6.61
N GLY A 42 -40.21 19.42 5.44
CA GLY A 42 -40.22 18.41 4.38
C GLY A 42 -38.81 18.09 3.85
N HIS A 43 -37.78 18.71 4.40
CA HIS A 43 -36.39 18.41 4.11
C HIS A 43 -35.81 17.71 5.32
N VAL A 44 -35.45 16.43 5.18
CA VAL A 44 -34.58 15.75 6.15
C VAL A 44 -33.30 16.56 6.20
N THR A 45 -33.10 17.36 7.24
CA THR A 45 -31.81 18.01 7.50
C THR A 45 -30.88 16.94 8.03
N VAL A 46 -30.29 16.19 7.11
CA VAL A 46 -29.12 15.37 7.42
C VAL A 46 -28.00 16.36 7.72
N ASP A 47 -27.48 16.34 8.94
CA ASP A 47 -26.28 17.09 9.27
C ASP A 47 -25.12 16.46 8.48
N VAL A 48 -24.74 17.10 7.38
CA VAL A 48 -23.70 16.61 6.48
C VAL A 48 -22.34 16.59 7.20
N SER A 49 -22.15 17.39 8.26
CA SER A 49 -20.89 17.43 9.01
C SER A 49 -20.64 16.17 9.82
N THR A 50 -21.68 15.59 10.43
CA THR A 50 -21.56 14.33 11.17
C THR A 50 -21.31 13.17 10.23
N ILE A 51 -22.04 13.09 9.10
CA ILE A 51 -21.78 12.07 8.07
C ILE A 51 -20.37 12.20 7.51
N ALA A 52 -19.91 13.40 7.15
CA ALA A 52 -18.57 13.59 6.64
C ALA A 52 -17.49 13.17 7.66
N THR A 53 -17.73 13.43 8.96
CA THR A 53 -16.84 13.00 10.04
C THR A 53 -16.80 11.48 10.17
N GLU A 54 -17.97 10.82 10.21
CA GLU A 54 -18.05 9.36 10.30
C GLU A 54 -17.48 8.64 9.07
N GLN A 55 -17.58 9.24 7.89
CA GLN A 55 -16.97 8.69 6.67
C GLN A 55 -15.44 8.83 6.72
N ALA A 56 -14.92 9.98 7.19
CA ALA A 56 -13.49 10.18 7.38
C ALA A 56 -12.92 9.18 8.40
N GLU A 57 -13.60 8.96 9.52
CA GLU A 57 -13.19 7.97 10.53
C GLU A 57 -13.18 6.54 9.98
N ARG A 58 -14.18 6.17 9.17
CA ARG A 58 -14.22 4.86 8.49
C ARG A 58 -13.07 4.65 7.53
N ILE A 59 -12.76 5.65 6.70
CA ILE A 59 -11.62 5.58 5.76
C ILE A 59 -10.30 5.42 6.52
N ILE A 60 -10.12 6.15 7.63
CA ILE A 60 -8.92 6.04 8.45
C ILE A 60 -8.82 4.64 9.09
N ALA A 61 -9.93 4.08 9.56
CA ALA A 61 -9.95 2.74 10.15
C ALA A 61 -9.59 1.67 9.11
N GLU A 62 -10.18 1.72 7.92
CA GLU A 62 -9.88 0.79 6.82
C GLU A 62 -8.42 0.91 6.35
N ALA A 63 -7.91 2.14 6.24
CA ALA A 63 -6.51 2.37 5.89
C ALA A 63 -5.55 1.77 6.93
N LYS A 64 -5.87 1.90 8.23
CA LYS A 64 -5.07 1.30 9.31
C LYS A 64 -5.08 -0.22 9.26
N GLU A 65 -6.24 -0.84 9.08
CA GLU A 65 -6.37 -2.30 8.96
C GLU A 65 -5.58 -2.84 7.75
N THR A 66 -5.64 -2.11 6.63
CA THR A 66 -4.87 -2.44 5.42
C THR A 66 -3.37 -2.37 5.70
N ILE A 67 -2.91 -1.30 6.35
CA ILE A 67 -1.49 -1.14 6.73
C ILE A 67 -1.05 -2.26 7.68
N ASP A 68 -1.84 -2.58 8.70
CA ASP A 68 -1.49 -3.64 9.65
C ASP A 68 -1.38 -5.01 8.96
N THR A 69 -2.29 -5.28 8.03
CA THR A 69 -2.24 -6.50 7.19
C THR A 69 -0.97 -6.52 6.34
N MET A 70 -0.63 -5.42 5.68
CA MET A 70 0.58 -5.31 4.86
C MET A 70 1.85 -5.47 5.71
N VAL A 71 1.90 -4.86 6.90
CA VAL A 71 3.05 -4.96 7.81
C VAL A 71 3.19 -6.39 8.34
N SER A 72 2.09 -7.06 8.68
CA SER A 72 2.12 -8.45 9.10
C SER A 72 2.62 -9.36 7.98
N ALA A 73 2.08 -9.21 6.76
CA ALA A 73 2.50 -10.00 5.61
C ALA A 73 3.99 -9.80 5.28
N ALA A 74 4.46 -8.55 5.28
CA ALA A 74 5.86 -8.24 5.02
C ALA A 74 6.81 -8.83 6.08
N ARG A 75 6.39 -8.89 7.35
CA ARG A 75 7.16 -9.54 8.42
C ARG A 75 7.25 -11.05 8.20
N THR A 76 6.13 -11.69 7.88
CA THR A 76 6.11 -13.13 7.56
C THR A 76 7.02 -13.43 6.37
N GLU A 77 6.94 -12.65 5.30
CA GLU A 77 7.80 -12.82 4.12
C GLU A 77 9.29 -12.64 4.46
N ALA A 78 9.63 -11.65 5.29
CA ALA A 78 11.00 -11.46 5.74
C ALA A 78 11.54 -12.67 6.53
N ASP A 79 10.72 -13.23 7.43
CA ASP A 79 11.08 -14.41 8.20
C ASP A 79 11.29 -15.64 7.30
N GLU A 80 10.45 -15.82 6.28
CA GLU A 80 10.59 -16.88 5.28
C GLU A 80 11.89 -16.76 4.47
N ILE A 81 12.24 -15.55 4.04
CA ILE A 81 13.49 -15.29 3.31
C ILE A 81 14.71 -15.62 4.18
N VAL A 82 14.69 -15.19 5.45
CA VAL A 82 15.78 -15.47 6.40
C VAL A 82 15.93 -16.98 6.63
N LEU A 83 14.81 -17.69 6.81
CA LEU A 83 14.82 -19.15 6.95
C LEU A 83 15.42 -19.83 5.72
N ALA A 84 14.93 -19.49 4.53
CA ALA A 84 15.42 -20.06 3.26
C ALA A 84 16.91 -19.76 3.05
N ALA A 85 17.38 -18.56 3.40
CA ALA A 85 18.80 -18.21 3.33
C ALA A 85 19.65 -19.05 4.28
N HIS A 86 19.16 -19.34 5.50
CA HIS A 86 19.85 -20.21 6.45
C HIS A 86 19.93 -21.66 5.97
N GLU A 87 18.84 -22.18 5.42
CA GLU A 87 18.79 -23.52 4.82
C GLU A 87 19.79 -23.64 3.66
N GLU A 88 19.80 -22.66 2.75
CA GLU A 88 20.73 -22.64 1.62
C GLU A 88 22.19 -22.54 2.08
N ALA A 89 22.48 -21.67 3.04
CA ALA A 89 23.81 -21.59 3.63
C ALA A 89 24.21 -22.92 4.28
N GLY A 90 23.26 -23.66 4.87
CA GLY A 90 23.45 -25.02 5.35
C GLY A 90 23.86 -25.99 4.25
N ARG A 91 23.14 -25.99 3.12
CA ARG A 91 23.45 -26.82 1.94
C ARG A 91 24.85 -26.55 1.40
N ILE A 92 25.23 -25.28 1.23
CA ILE A 92 26.54 -24.88 0.73
C ILE A 92 27.66 -25.38 1.66
N ARG A 93 27.49 -25.21 2.98
CA ARG A 93 28.47 -25.72 3.96
C ARG A 93 28.60 -27.24 3.90
N ALA A 94 27.47 -27.96 3.80
CA ALA A 94 27.49 -29.42 3.69
C ALA A 94 28.22 -29.89 2.42
N GLY A 95 27.93 -29.29 1.25
CA GLY A 95 28.62 -29.60 -0.01
C GLY A 95 30.11 -29.24 -0.01
N ALA A 96 30.49 -28.15 0.68
CA ALA A 96 31.89 -27.80 0.88
C ALA A 96 32.63 -28.83 1.74
N THR A 97 32.00 -29.33 2.81
CA THR A 97 32.58 -30.39 3.66
C THR A 97 32.62 -31.76 2.98
N ALA A 98 31.68 -32.03 2.06
CA ALA A 98 31.64 -33.27 1.28
C ALA A 98 32.66 -33.31 0.13
N GLY A 99 33.41 -32.21 -0.10
CA GLY A 99 34.40 -32.12 -1.17
C GLY A 99 33.81 -31.96 -2.58
N GLU A 100 32.49 -31.85 -2.72
CA GLU A 100 31.80 -31.72 -4.02
C GLU A 100 32.00 -30.35 -4.67
N ALA A 101 32.20 -29.30 -3.88
CA ALA A 101 32.40 -27.93 -4.38
C ALA A 101 33.85 -27.64 -4.84
N GLY A 102 34.80 -28.52 -4.54
CA GLY A 102 36.19 -28.41 -4.97
C GLY A 102 36.35 -29.00 -6.36
N GLY A 103 35.95 -28.26 -7.40
CA GLY A 103 36.18 -28.68 -8.78
C GLY A 103 37.61 -29.18 -8.98
N THR A 104 37.78 -30.24 -9.79
CA THR A 104 39.09 -30.83 -10.06
C THR A 104 40.01 -29.78 -10.68
N LEU A 105 40.90 -29.22 -9.86
CA LEU A 105 41.95 -28.32 -10.32
C LEU A 105 42.90 -29.15 -11.19
N THR A 106 42.75 -29.03 -12.50
CA THR A 106 43.73 -29.56 -13.44
C THR A 106 44.91 -28.59 -13.41
N PRO A 107 46.11 -28.99 -12.95
CA PRO A 107 47.25 -28.08 -12.93
C PRO A 107 47.54 -27.61 -14.36
N ALA A 108 47.78 -26.31 -14.55
CA ALA A 108 48.15 -25.76 -15.86
C ALA A 108 49.46 -26.36 -16.42
N THR A 109 50.20 -27.11 -15.60
CA THR A 109 51.40 -27.84 -15.99
C THR A 109 51.41 -29.20 -15.28
N PRO A 110 50.81 -30.25 -15.85
CA PRO A 110 50.72 -31.56 -15.21
C PRO A 110 52.09 -32.22 -15.00
N ASP A 111 53.11 -31.84 -15.76
CA ASP A 111 54.46 -32.42 -15.71
C ASP A 111 55.48 -31.66 -14.83
N ALA A 112 55.11 -30.56 -14.17
CA ALA A 112 56.07 -29.75 -13.41
C ALA A 112 56.64 -30.45 -12.15
N THR A 113 56.08 -31.58 -11.73
CA THR A 113 56.62 -32.43 -10.65
C THR A 113 57.46 -33.60 -11.16
N ALA A 114 57.54 -33.81 -12.47
CA ALA A 114 58.35 -34.87 -13.07
C ALA A 114 59.71 -34.33 -13.54
N ALA A 115 60.74 -34.65 -12.77
CA ALA A 115 62.17 -34.57 -13.11
C ALA A 115 62.92 -33.23 -12.90
N LYS A 116 63.60 -33.11 -11.75
CA LYS A 116 65.08 -33.14 -11.66
C LYS A 116 65.56 -32.84 -10.23
N ARG A 117 66.17 -33.85 -9.59
CA ARG A 117 67.57 -33.82 -9.11
C ARG A 117 67.86 -35.10 -8.32
N GLY A 118 68.15 -36.18 -9.04
CA GLY A 118 69.02 -37.20 -8.49
C GLY A 118 70.39 -36.56 -8.25
N ARG A 119 70.82 -36.46 -6.99
CA ARG A 119 72.20 -36.14 -6.63
C ARG A 119 73.05 -37.36 -7.05
N PRO A 120 74.01 -37.25 -7.97
CA PRO A 120 74.86 -38.39 -8.28
C PRO A 120 75.69 -38.77 -7.03
N PRO A 121 75.89 -40.08 -6.78
CA PRO A 121 76.64 -40.54 -5.60
C PRO A 121 78.10 -40.10 -5.67
N LYS A 122 78.64 -39.67 -4.52
CA LYS A 122 80.04 -39.31 -4.35
C LYS A 122 80.87 -40.60 -4.47
N VAL A 123 81.52 -40.80 -5.62
CA VAL A 123 82.49 -41.89 -5.80
C VAL A 123 83.69 -41.61 -4.90
N GLY A 124 83.99 -42.55 -4.00
CA GLY A 124 85.15 -42.48 -3.10
C GLY A 124 86.44 -42.49 -3.90
N SER A 125 87.27 -41.46 -3.71
CA SER A 125 88.68 -41.49 -4.07
C SER A 125 89.40 -42.16 -2.89
N SER A 126 89.72 -43.44 -3.07
CA SER A 126 90.72 -44.15 -2.30
C SER A 126 91.76 -44.61 -3.32
N SER A 127 92.92 -43.96 -3.33
CA SER A 127 94.15 -44.51 -3.88
C SER A 127 95.25 -44.33 -2.85
N GLU A 128 95.98 -45.44 -2.67
CA GLU A 128 97.28 -45.63 -2.02
C GLU A 128 98.21 -44.42 -1.97
#